data_AF-X8ANU9-F1
#
_entry.id   AF-X8ANU9-F1
#
_cell.length_a   1.000
_cell.length_b   1.000
_cell.length_c   1.000
_cell.angle_alpha   90.00
_cell.angle_beta   90.00
_cell.angle_gamma   90.00
#
_symmetry.space_group_name_H-M   'P 1'
#
loop_
_entity.id
_entity.type
_entity.pdbx_description
1 polymer ?
#
loop_
_entity_poly.entity_id
_entity_poly.type
_entity_poly.pdbx_seq_one_letter_code
_entity_poly.pdbx_strand_id
1 'polypeptide(L)'
;MPVRADPRQAGVRQSDQLRGISRPAGRPLLQAVAAKAVTFKIASTPEFAERQRRTLSGARIIAERLLAGDVATAGVSVVSGGTDVHLVLVDLRDSPLDGKMAEDLLHDVGITVNRNAVPTTPAPDGDLRAAGGTSALATRGFGDAEFTEVADIIATALAAGASADVAALRQRVTRLAREFPLYEGLEDWKLVDSSDSTHPIS
;
A
#
# COMPACT_ATOMS: atom_id res chain seq x y z
N MET A 1 41.94 -52.38 19.27
CA MET A 1 42.74 -51.68 18.23
C MET A 1 41.81 -50.66 17.56
N PRO A 2 41.87 -49.36 17.90
CA PRO A 2 41.00 -48.37 17.28
C PRO A 2 41.58 -47.97 15.92
N VAL A 3 40.73 -48.02 14.88
CA VAL A 3 41.06 -47.54 13.53
C VAL A 3 41.20 -46.01 13.59
N ARG A 4 42.39 -45.49 13.29
CA ARG A 4 42.64 -44.05 13.13
C ARG A 4 41.81 -43.53 11.96
N ALA A 5 40.97 -42.53 12.20
CA ALA A 5 40.30 -41.78 11.15
C ALA A 5 41.34 -41.00 10.33
N ASP A 6 41.24 -41.09 9.00
CA ASP A 6 42.12 -40.42 8.03
C ASP A 6 41.81 -38.91 7.99
N PRO A 7 42.77 -38.03 8.35
CA PRO A 7 42.56 -36.58 8.36
C PRO A 7 42.38 -35.97 6.95
N ARG A 8 42.55 -36.73 5.86
CA ARG A 8 42.32 -36.26 4.49
C ARG A 8 40.84 -36.26 4.07
N GLN A 9 39.94 -36.85 4.85
CA GLN A 9 38.50 -36.86 4.53
C GLN A 9 37.70 -35.69 5.13
N ALA A 10 38.35 -34.83 5.93
CA ALA A 10 37.67 -33.70 6.59
C ALA A 10 37.48 -32.47 5.69
N GLY A 11 38.12 -32.40 4.51
CA GLY A 11 38.17 -31.19 3.67
C GLY A 11 37.18 -31.12 2.51
N VAL A 12 36.39 -32.16 2.23
CA VAL A 12 35.61 -32.25 0.97
C VAL A 12 34.10 -32.00 1.16
N ARG A 13 33.62 -31.81 2.39
CA ARG A 13 32.16 -31.71 2.66
C ARG A 13 31.63 -30.30 2.96
N GLN A 14 32.37 -29.25 2.62
CA GLN A 14 31.91 -27.86 2.87
C GLN A 14 31.80 -27.03 1.58
N SER A 15 32.35 -27.49 0.47
CA SER A 15 32.29 -26.80 -0.84
C SER A 15 31.06 -27.16 -1.68
N ASP A 16 30.30 -28.20 -1.32
CA ASP A 16 29.10 -28.64 -2.07
C ASP A 16 27.76 -28.10 -1.55
N GLN A 17 27.73 -27.43 -0.40
CA GLN A 17 26.49 -26.82 0.12
C GLN A 17 26.13 -25.46 -0.50
N LEU A 18 26.99 -24.91 -1.37
CA LEU A 18 26.73 -23.63 -2.06
C LEU A 18 26.30 -23.80 -3.54
N ARG A 19 26.16 -25.04 -4.03
CA ARG A 19 25.68 -25.33 -5.40
C ARG A 19 24.15 -25.46 -5.51
N GLY A 20 23.42 -25.19 -4.44
CA GLY A 20 21.95 -25.26 -4.39
C GLY A 20 21.23 -23.93 -4.61
N ILE A 21 21.97 -22.81 -4.73
CA ILE A 21 21.36 -21.53 -5.10
C ILE A 21 21.27 -21.50 -6.62
N SER A 22 20.19 -22.06 -7.15
CA SER A 22 19.71 -21.66 -8.47
C SER A 22 19.54 -20.16 -8.43
N ARG A 23 20.44 -19.41 -9.07
CA ARG A 23 20.37 -17.95 -9.15
C ARG A 23 18.98 -17.60 -9.72
N PRO A 24 18.14 -16.81 -9.03
CA PRO A 24 16.88 -16.37 -9.63
C PRO A 24 17.14 -15.62 -10.94
N ALA A 25 16.85 -16.35 -12.01
CA ALA A 25 16.59 -16.12 -13.43
C ALA A 25 16.98 -14.79 -14.15
N GLY A 26 17.56 -14.98 -15.35
CA GLY A 26 17.20 -14.23 -16.57
C GLY A 26 18.14 -13.10 -17.02
N ARG A 27 18.19 -12.83 -18.34
CA ARG A 27 18.80 -11.60 -18.87
C ARG A 27 18.04 -10.39 -18.28
N PRO A 28 18.74 -9.32 -17.84
CA PRO A 28 18.09 -8.19 -17.23
C PRO A 28 17.11 -7.51 -18.20
N LEU A 29 15.93 -7.14 -17.70
CA LEU A 29 14.97 -6.33 -18.43
C LEU A 29 15.46 -4.88 -18.46
N LEU A 30 16.24 -4.52 -19.48
CA LEU A 30 16.89 -3.21 -19.58
C LEU A 30 15.87 -2.05 -19.59
N GLN A 31 14.67 -2.26 -20.12
CA GLN A 31 13.56 -1.29 -20.04
C GLN A 31 13.14 -1.00 -18.58
N ALA A 32 13.15 -2.01 -17.71
CA ALA A 32 12.84 -1.82 -16.29
C ALA A 32 14.01 -1.15 -15.55
N VAL A 33 15.25 -1.39 -15.98
CA VAL A 33 16.43 -0.70 -15.44
C VAL A 33 16.37 0.79 -15.78
N ALA A 34 16.04 1.15 -17.03
CA ALA A 34 15.84 2.53 -17.44
C ALA A 34 14.73 3.22 -16.62
N ALA A 35 13.58 2.55 -16.45
CA ALA A 35 12.49 3.06 -15.61
C ALA A 35 12.91 3.27 -14.14
N LYS A 36 13.66 2.33 -13.56
CA LYS A 36 14.19 2.48 -12.18
C LYS A 36 15.12 3.69 -12.04
N ALA A 37 15.96 3.95 -13.04
CA ALA A 37 16.82 5.13 -13.03
C ALA A 37 16.02 6.44 -13.02
N VAL A 38 14.95 6.52 -13.83
CA VAL A 38 14.02 7.66 -13.81
C VAL A 38 13.35 7.80 -12.44
N THR A 39 12.88 6.69 -11.86
CA THR A 39 12.26 6.71 -10.52
C THR A 39 13.22 7.22 -9.45
N PHE A 40 14.49 6.80 -9.47
CA PHE A 40 15.48 7.30 -8.50
C PHE A 40 15.80 8.78 -8.69
N LYS A 41 15.82 9.27 -9.94
CA LYS A 41 15.95 10.71 -10.22
C LYS A 41 14.75 11.50 -9.68
N ILE A 42 13.53 10.99 -9.83
CA ILE A 42 12.34 11.63 -9.25
C ILE A 42 12.38 11.58 -7.72
N ALA A 43 12.81 10.46 -7.14
CA ALA A 43 12.86 10.28 -5.69
C ALA A 43 13.82 11.24 -4.97
N SER A 44 14.82 11.81 -5.67
CA SER A 44 15.74 12.80 -5.11
C SER A 44 15.21 14.25 -5.18
N THR A 45 14.02 14.48 -5.73
CA THR A 45 13.44 15.83 -5.88
C THR A 45 12.76 16.32 -4.59
N PRO A 46 12.71 17.65 -4.37
CA PRO A 46 11.92 18.26 -3.29
C PRO A 46 10.42 17.93 -3.37
N GLU A 47 9.89 17.83 -4.58
CA GLU A 47 8.49 17.49 -4.87
C GLU A 47 8.14 16.08 -4.36
N PHE A 48 9.06 15.12 -4.55
CA PHE A 48 8.89 13.78 -3.99
C PHE A 48 8.92 13.80 -2.47
N ALA A 49 9.82 14.59 -1.85
CA ALA A 49 9.85 14.75 -0.40
C ALA A 49 8.54 15.36 0.15
N GLU A 50 7.98 16.35 -0.54
CA GLU A 50 6.66 16.91 -0.20
C GLU A 50 5.54 15.88 -0.31
N ARG A 51 5.57 15.06 -1.37
CA ARG A 51 4.63 13.95 -1.50
C ARG A 51 4.72 12.98 -0.33
N GLN A 52 5.91 12.63 0.14
CA GLN A 52 6.08 11.76 1.32
C GLN A 52 5.56 12.41 2.61
N ARG A 53 5.72 13.73 2.78
CA ARG A 53 5.14 14.45 3.91
C ARG A 53 3.61 14.33 3.92
N ARG A 54 2.96 14.57 2.79
CA ARG A 54 1.50 14.40 2.64
C ARG A 54 1.06 12.96 2.87
N THR A 55 1.82 11.97 2.40
CA THR A 55 1.57 10.55 2.69
C THR A 55 1.50 10.29 4.20
N LEU A 56 2.50 10.75 4.97
CA LEU A 56 2.54 10.55 6.41
C LEU A 56 1.45 11.35 7.14
N SER A 57 1.23 12.61 6.75
CA SER A 57 0.18 13.46 7.30
C SER A 57 -1.20 12.83 7.11
N GLY A 58 -1.52 12.40 5.89
CA GLY A 58 -2.77 11.73 5.57
C GLY A 58 -3.00 10.45 6.37
N ALA A 59 -1.95 9.66 6.59
CA ALA A 59 -2.06 8.43 7.37
C ALA A 59 -2.38 8.73 8.85
N ARG A 60 -1.79 9.78 9.42
CA ARG A 60 -2.10 10.26 10.77
C ARG A 60 -3.54 10.78 10.88
N ILE A 61 -3.99 11.60 9.93
CA ILE A 61 -5.36 12.12 9.89
C ILE A 61 -6.39 10.98 9.87
N ILE A 62 -6.14 9.94 9.05
CA ILE A 62 -7.01 8.76 9.01
C ILE A 62 -6.99 8.02 10.35
N ALA A 63 -5.81 7.78 10.93
CA ALA A 63 -5.71 7.11 12.23
C ALA A 63 -6.44 7.89 13.34
N GLU A 64 -6.25 9.21 13.41
CA GLU A 64 -6.87 10.10 14.40
C GLU A 64 -8.41 10.06 14.30
N ARG A 65 -8.97 10.14 13.09
CA ARG A 65 -10.43 10.06 12.90
C ARG A 65 -11.00 8.70 13.30
N LEU A 66 -10.25 7.62 13.09
CA LEU A 66 -10.66 6.26 13.46
C LEU A 66 -10.53 5.96 14.96
N LEU A 67 -9.86 6.81 15.73
CA LEU A 67 -9.82 6.75 17.20
C LEU A 67 -11.01 7.46 17.86
N ALA A 68 -11.88 8.10 17.08
CA ALA A 68 -13.04 8.81 17.61
C ALA A 68 -14.06 7.86 18.28
N GLY A 69 -14.83 8.40 19.22
CA GLY A 69 -15.72 7.61 20.08
C GLY A 69 -16.88 6.91 19.34
N ASP A 70 -17.36 7.47 18.23
CA ASP A 70 -18.36 6.85 17.36
C ASP A 70 -17.84 5.54 16.74
N VAL A 71 -16.60 5.57 16.27
CA VAL A 71 -15.90 4.42 15.68
C VAL A 71 -15.58 3.37 16.75
N ALA A 72 -15.08 3.81 17.91
CA ALA A 72 -14.80 2.93 19.03
C ALA A 72 -16.05 2.20 19.55
N THR A 73 -17.21 2.89 19.59
CA THR A 73 -18.49 2.30 20.00
C THR A 73 -18.97 1.22 19.03
N ALA A 74 -18.59 1.31 17.75
CA ALA A 74 -18.87 0.29 16.74
C ALA A 74 -17.88 -0.90 16.77
N GLY A 75 -17.02 -0.99 17.79
CA GLY A 75 -16.07 -2.09 17.96
C GLY A 75 -14.85 -2.01 17.04
N VAL A 76 -14.59 -0.82 16.48
CA VAL A 76 -13.47 -0.56 15.58
C VAL A 76 -12.39 0.20 16.34
N SER A 77 -11.15 -0.29 16.33
CA SER A 77 -10.01 0.43 16.92
C SER A 77 -8.82 0.51 15.97
N VAL A 78 -7.74 1.21 16.35
CA VAL A 78 -6.52 1.34 15.54
C VAL A 78 -5.39 0.58 16.23
N VAL A 79 -4.75 -0.33 15.49
CA VAL A 79 -3.61 -1.11 16.01
C VAL A 79 -2.48 -0.13 16.38
N SER A 80 -1.86 -0.32 17.54
CA SER A 80 -0.86 0.59 18.14
C SER A 80 -1.35 1.99 18.52
N GLY A 81 -2.63 2.31 18.31
CA GLY A 81 -3.22 3.60 18.67
C GLY A 81 -2.82 4.77 17.76
N GLY A 82 -2.27 4.50 16.58
CA GLY A 82 -1.81 5.54 15.65
C GLY A 82 -1.00 4.97 14.50
N THR A 83 -0.27 5.84 13.80
CA THR A 83 0.70 5.42 12.77
C THR A 83 1.82 6.44 12.59
N ASP A 84 3.03 5.94 12.34
CA ASP A 84 4.20 6.71 11.93
C ASP A 84 4.61 6.44 10.47
N VAL A 85 3.81 5.64 9.77
CA VAL A 85 4.07 5.19 8.40
C VAL A 85 2.89 5.49 7.48
N HIS A 86 3.00 5.11 6.22
CA HIS A 86 2.06 5.43 5.14
C HIS A 86 0.74 4.64 5.15
N LEU A 87 0.42 3.92 6.24
CA LEU A 87 -0.74 3.04 6.34
C LEU A 87 -1.33 3.06 7.75
N VAL A 88 -2.59 2.64 7.86
CA VAL A 88 -3.30 2.48 9.14
C VAL A 88 -3.86 1.06 9.22
N LEU A 89 -3.60 0.40 10.34
CA LEU A 89 -4.12 -0.93 10.63
C LEU A 89 -5.31 -0.79 11.57
N VAL A 90 -6.47 -1.30 11.15
CA VAL A 90 -7.76 -1.11 11.84
C VAL A 90 -8.21 -2.41 12.48
N ASP A 91 -8.52 -2.42 13.76
CA ASP A 91 -8.91 -3.56 14.56
C ASP A 91 -10.47 -3.73 14.58
N LEU A 92 -11.05 -4.67 13.80
CA LEU A 92 -12.48 -5.10 13.75
C LEU A 92 -13.05 -6.32 14.59
N ARG A 93 -12.29 -7.20 15.26
CA ARG A 93 -12.68 -8.26 16.22
C ARG A 93 -13.83 -7.95 17.16
N ASP A 94 -13.92 -6.72 17.65
CA ASP A 94 -15.01 -6.29 18.54
C ASP A 94 -16.18 -5.67 17.77
N SER A 95 -16.04 -5.54 16.45
CA SER A 95 -17.02 -5.01 15.50
C SER A 95 -17.91 -6.14 14.95
N PRO A 96 -19.17 -5.85 14.56
CA PRO A 96 -19.98 -6.79 13.78
C PRO A 96 -19.46 -7.03 12.36
N LEU A 97 -18.51 -6.23 11.87
CA LEU A 97 -17.90 -6.39 10.55
C LEU A 97 -16.69 -7.32 10.64
N ASP A 98 -16.68 -8.39 9.85
CA ASP A 98 -15.43 -9.06 9.54
C ASP A 98 -14.61 -8.26 8.50
N GLY A 99 -13.38 -8.67 8.26
CA GLY A 99 -12.50 -7.96 7.34
C GLY A 99 -12.94 -8.00 5.88
N LYS A 100 -13.66 -9.05 5.45
CA LYS A 100 -14.22 -9.14 4.11
C LYS A 100 -15.41 -8.22 3.94
N MET A 101 -16.33 -8.20 4.90
CA MET A 101 -17.47 -7.30 4.93
C MET A 101 -17.01 -5.85 4.91
N ALA A 102 -15.97 -5.49 5.67
CA ALA A 102 -15.41 -4.14 5.65
C ALA A 102 -14.75 -3.78 4.31
N GLU A 103 -13.99 -4.70 3.70
CA GLU A 103 -13.40 -4.48 2.36
C GLU A 103 -14.49 -4.29 1.29
N ASP A 104 -15.48 -5.17 1.27
CA ASP A 104 -16.59 -5.13 0.31
C ASP A 104 -17.42 -3.84 0.50
N LEU A 105 -17.72 -3.45 1.74
CA LEU A 105 -18.43 -2.20 2.05
C LEU A 105 -17.66 -0.96 1.57
N LEU A 106 -16.36 -0.89 1.86
CA LEU A 106 -15.53 0.22 1.39
C LEU A 106 -15.42 0.22 -0.13
N HIS A 107 -15.34 -0.96 -0.76
CA HIS A 107 -15.35 -1.08 -2.22
C HIS A 107 -16.64 -0.54 -2.83
N ASP A 108 -17.79 -0.84 -2.23
CA ASP A 108 -19.10 -0.33 -2.68
C ASP A 108 -19.21 1.19 -2.54
N VAL A 109 -18.57 1.77 -1.53
CA VAL A 109 -18.39 3.22 -1.34
C VAL A 109 -17.36 3.81 -2.33
N GLY A 110 -16.56 2.99 -3.01
CA GLY A 110 -15.57 3.41 -4.00
C GLY A 110 -14.15 3.56 -3.44
N ILE A 111 -13.89 3.05 -2.23
CA ILE A 111 -12.57 3.01 -1.60
C ILE A 111 -12.02 1.59 -1.66
N THR A 112 -10.89 1.41 -2.33
CA THR A 112 -10.23 0.09 -2.41
C THR A 112 -9.22 -0.04 -1.28
N VAL A 113 -9.40 -1.05 -0.43
CA VAL A 113 -8.46 -1.42 0.64
C VAL A 113 -8.08 -2.89 0.51
N ASN A 114 -7.08 -3.32 1.26
CA ASN A 114 -6.67 -4.73 1.31
C ASN A 114 -6.74 -5.27 2.72
N ARG A 115 -7.23 -6.49 2.83
CA ARG A 115 -7.23 -7.31 4.03
C ARG A 115 -5.83 -7.77 4.47
N ASN A 116 -5.48 -7.54 5.75
CA ASN A 116 -4.22 -8.00 6.37
C ASN A 116 -4.45 -8.76 7.68
N ALA A 117 -3.57 -9.72 8.01
CA ALA A 117 -3.62 -10.51 9.24
C ALA A 117 -2.96 -9.82 10.44
N VAL A 118 -3.45 -10.08 11.66
CA VAL A 118 -2.90 -9.56 12.94
C VAL A 118 -2.20 -10.66 13.75
N PRO A 119 -1.17 -10.33 14.56
CA PRO A 119 -0.28 -11.34 15.17
C PRO A 119 -0.91 -12.32 16.18
N THR A 120 -2.12 -12.07 16.69
CA THR A 120 -2.72 -12.84 17.82
C THR A 120 -3.94 -13.68 17.43
N THR A 121 -4.25 -13.83 16.15
CA THR A 121 -5.40 -14.63 15.68
C THR A 121 -5.03 -16.10 15.41
N PRO A 122 -5.79 -17.09 15.91
CA PRO A 122 -5.65 -18.48 15.48
C PRO A 122 -6.27 -18.64 14.07
N ALA A 123 -5.45 -18.90 13.05
CA ALA A 123 -5.88 -18.99 11.63
C ALA A 123 -6.76 -20.25 11.34
N PRO A 124 -7.60 -20.31 10.27
CA PRO A 124 -7.23 -20.07 8.86
C PRO A 124 -8.04 -19.00 8.10
N ASP A 125 -9.16 -18.51 8.63
CA ASP A 125 -10.09 -17.61 7.93
C ASP A 125 -10.44 -16.37 8.78
N GLY A 126 -9.94 -15.19 8.37
CA GLY A 126 -10.85 -14.05 8.23
C GLY A 126 -11.06 -13.02 9.34
N ASP A 127 -10.05 -12.59 10.11
CA ASP A 127 -10.13 -11.29 10.79
C ASP A 127 -9.10 -10.33 10.20
N LEU A 128 -9.53 -9.61 9.17
CA LEU A 128 -8.67 -8.94 8.21
C LEU A 128 -8.82 -7.42 8.20
N ARG A 129 -7.69 -6.71 8.17
CA ARG A 129 -7.63 -5.36 8.74
C ARG A 129 -6.58 -4.46 8.06
N ALA A 130 -6.98 -3.58 7.13
CA ALA A 130 -6.22 -2.37 6.82
C ALA A 130 -7.07 -1.32 6.10
N ALA A 131 -6.83 -0.04 6.42
CA ALA A 131 -7.17 1.05 5.53
C ALA A 131 -6.01 1.19 4.51
N GLY A 132 -6.35 1.28 3.22
CA GLY A 132 -5.40 1.38 2.10
C GLY A 132 -4.36 2.48 2.32
N GLY A 133 -3.13 2.24 1.86
CA GLY A 133 -2.02 3.18 2.03
C GLY A 133 -2.25 4.53 1.34
N THR A 134 -1.86 5.61 2.00
CA THR A 134 -2.08 7.00 1.53
C THR A 134 -1.20 7.41 0.35
N SER A 135 -0.16 6.63 0.05
CA SER A 135 0.84 6.92 -0.99
C SER A 135 0.24 7.14 -2.39
N ALA A 136 -0.80 6.38 -2.76
CA ALA A 136 -1.45 6.51 -4.06
C ALA A 136 -2.22 7.83 -4.16
N LEU A 137 -2.98 8.19 -3.12
CA LEU A 137 -3.76 9.43 -3.06
C LEU A 137 -2.84 10.66 -2.97
N ALA A 138 -1.76 10.58 -2.20
CA ALA A 138 -0.75 11.64 -2.15
C ALA A 138 -0.06 11.82 -3.52
N THR A 139 0.18 10.74 -4.27
CA THR A 139 0.67 10.81 -5.65
C THR A 139 -0.33 11.51 -6.57
N ARG A 140 -1.63 11.24 -6.38
CA ARG A 140 -2.73 11.88 -7.10
C ARG A 140 -2.96 13.35 -6.75
N GLY A 141 -2.34 13.85 -5.68
CA GLY A 141 -2.36 15.25 -5.29
C GLY A 141 -3.07 15.57 -3.98
N PHE A 142 -3.57 14.57 -3.26
CA PHE A 142 -4.34 14.80 -2.02
C PHE A 142 -3.47 15.44 -0.93
N GLY A 143 -4.00 16.46 -0.27
CA GLY A 143 -3.47 17.06 0.94
C GLY A 143 -4.33 16.74 2.16
N ASP A 144 -4.09 17.47 3.24
CA ASP A 144 -4.72 17.20 4.55
C ASP A 144 -6.24 17.34 4.53
N ALA A 145 -6.78 18.31 3.76
CA ALA A 145 -8.22 18.51 3.63
C ALA A 145 -8.91 17.30 2.95
N GLU A 146 -8.31 16.78 1.88
CA GLU A 146 -8.85 15.61 1.18
C GLU A 146 -8.72 14.35 2.04
N PHE A 147 -7.61 14.19 2.77
CA PHE A 147 -7.45 13.07 3.70
C PHE A 147 -8.43 13.15 4.88
N THR A 148 -8.80 14.35 5.33
CA THR A 148 -9.84 14.53 6.36
C THR A 148 -11.19 14.03 5.87
N GLU A 149 -11.56 14.37 4.63
CA GLU A 149 -12.80 13.89 4.01
C GLU A 149 -12.77 12.37 3.80
N VAL A 150 -11.65 11.81 3.30
CA VAL A 150 -11.49 10.35 3.16
C VAL A 150 -11.59 9.64 4.50
N ALA A 151 -10.96 10.18 5.54
CA ALA A 151 -10.98 9.62 6.88
C ALA A 151 -12.41 9.58 7.44
N ASP A 152 -13.19 10.64 7.23
CA ASP A 152 -14.58 10.70 7.68
C ASP A 152 -15.49 9.72 6.91
N ILE A 153 -15.29 9.57 5.60
CA ILE A 153 -16.00 8.58 4.79
C ILE A 153 -15.74 7.16 5.31
N ILE A 154 -14.47 6.81 5.55
CA ILE A 154 -14.08 5.49 6.08
C ILE A 154 -14.69 5.28 7.46
N ALA A 155 -14.55 6.24 8.36
CA ALA A 155 -15.08 6.15 9.72
C ALA A 155 -16.61 5.97 9.73
N THR A 156 -17.32 6.75 8.91
CA THR A 156 -18.79 6.66 8.78
C THR A 156 -19.21 5.29 8.26
N ALA A 157 -18.52 4.76 7.23
CA ALA A 157 -18.82 3.44 6.69
C ALA A 157 -18.61 2.34 7.73
N LEU A 158 -17.45 2.34 8.41
CA LEU A 158 -17.11 1.31 9.40
C LEU A 158 -18.00 1.39 10.66
N ALA A 159 -18.34 2.59 11.10
CA ALA A 159 -19.21 2.76 12.28
C ALA A 159 -20.67 2.35 12.00
N ALA A 160 -21.18 2.63 10.79
CA ALA A 160 -22.54 2.28 10.42
C ALA A 160 -22.68 0.81 9.94
N GLY A 161 -21.59 0.21 9.44
CA GLY A 161 -21.56 -1.15 8.94
C GLY A 161 -22.65 -1.41 7.89
N ALA A 162 -23.46 -2.45 8.10
CA ALA A 162 -24.56 -2.81 7.19
C ALA A 162 -25.63 -1.72 7.02
N SER A 163 -25.70 -0.74 7.92
CA SER A 163 -26.65 0.39 7.85
C SER A 163 -26.06 1.64 7.18
N ALA A 164 -24.84 1.55 6.63
CA ALA A 164 -24.21 2.69 5.97
C ALA A 164 -24.98 3.13 4.73
N ASP A 165 -25.15 4.45 4.55
CA ASP A 165 -25.66 5.03 3.31
C ASP A 165 -24.55 5.03 2.24
N VAL A 166 -24.42 3.87 1.58
CA VAL A 166 -23.39 3.64 0.54
C VAL A 166 -23.51 4.65 -0.59
N ALA A 167 -24.72 5.04 -0.99
CA ALA A 167 -24.92 5.96 -2.11
C ALA A 167 -24.39 7.36 -1.77
N ALA A 168 -24.72 7.88 -0.59
CA ALA A 168 -24.24 9.18 -0.13
C ALA A 168 -22.70 9.19 0.03
N LEU A 169 -22.13 8.15 0.64
CA LEU A 169 -20.68 8.04 0.82
C LEU A 169 -19.96 7.93 -0.53
N ARG A 170 -20.49 7.13 -1.46
CA ARG A 170 -19.94 6.99 -2.82
C ARG A 170 -19.96 8.30 -3.60
N GLN A 171 -20.98 9.13 -3.41
CA GLN A 171 -21.03 10.45 -4.01
C GLN A 171 -19.88 11.35 -3.52
N ARG A 172 -19.57 11.32 -2.22
CA ARG A 172 -18.43 12.06 -1.64
C ARG A 172 -17.09 11.58 -2.22
N VAL A 173 -16.89 10.26 -2.32
CA VAL A 173 -15.68 9.68 -2.95
C VAL A 173 -15.58 10.08 -4.42
N THR A 174 -16.68 9.99 -5.16
CA THR A 174 -16.71 10.34 -6.59
C THR A 174 -16.38 11.82 -6.81
N ARG A 175 -16.84 12.70 -5.93
CA ARG A 175 -16.50 14.13 -5.97
C ARG A 175 -14.99 14.34 -5.84
N LEU A 176 -14.35 13.77 -4.81
CA LEU A 176 -12.89 13.83 -4.64
C LEU A 176 -12.15 13.27 -5.85
N ALA A 177 -12.61 12.13 -6.40
CA ALA A 177 -11.97 11.54 -7.57
C ALA A 177 -12.08 12.42 -8.83
N ARG A 178 -13.15 13.21 -8.97
CA ARG A 178 -13.31 14.15 -10.10
C ARG A 178 -12.49 15.42 -9.94
N GLU A 179 -12.34 15.92 -8.72
CA GLU A 179 -11.52 17.09 -8.41
C GLU A 179 -10.02 16.85 -8.68
N PHE A 180 -9.57 15.59 -8.62
CA PHE A 180 -8.20 15.19 -8.90
C PHE A 180 -8.14 14.19 -10.07
N PRO A 181 -8.18 14.63 -11.33
CA PRO A 181 -8.07 13.74 -12.48
C PRO A 181 -6.73 12.99 -12.47
N LEU A 182 -6.75 11.71 -12.89
CA LEU A 182 -5.57 10.86 -12.94
C LEU A 182 -5.13 10.68 -14.39
N TYR A 183 -3.85 10.94 -14.68
CA TYR A 183 -3.27 10.86 -16.03
C TYR A 183 -4.00 11.73 -17.07
N GLU A 184 -4.27 12.99 -16.72
CA GLU A 184 -4.91 13.94 -17.64
C GLU A 184 -4.12 14.08 -18.95
N GLY A 185 -4.81 13.89 -20.08
CA GLY A 185 -4.24 13.97 -21.43
C GLY A 185 -3.43 12.75 -21.87
N LEU A 186 -3.48 11.62 -21.14
CA LEU A 186 -2.74 10.40 -21.48
C LEU A 186 -3.04 9.90 -22.90
N GLU A 187 -4.26 10.11 -23.39
CA GLU A 187 -4.72 9.73 -24.73
C GLU A 187 -3.89 10.40 -25.85
N ASP A 188 -3.28 11.55 -25.55
CA ASP A 188 -2.48 12.33 -26.49
C ASP A 188 -0.96 12.09 -26.34
N TRP A 189 -0.53 11.28 -25.36
CA TRP A 189 0.89 11.04 -25.11
C TRP A 189 1.51 10.14 -26.17
N LYS A 190 2.70 10.52 -26.66
CA LYS A 190 3.49 9.72 -27.61
C LYS A 190 4.45 8.77 -26.87
N LEU A 191 4.71 7.61 -27.47
CA LEU A 191 5.64 6.62 -26.92
C LEU A 191 7.08 7.15 -26.84
N VAL A 192 7.50 7.90 -27.86
CA VAL A 192 8.77 8.64 -27.92
C VAL A 192 8.50 9.99 -28.56
N ASP A 193 9.23 11.01 -28.13
CA ASP A 193 9.09 12.33 -28.73
C ASP A 193 9.70 12.33 -30.13
N SER A 194 8.96 12.82 -31.12
CA SER A 194 9.34 12.77 -32.54
C SER A 194 10.40 13.80 -32.94
N SER A 195 10.89 14.60 -31.99
CA SER A 195 11.87 15.68 -32.22
C SER A 195 13.34 15.25 -32.11
N ASP A 196 13.64 13.99 -31.78
CA ASP A 196 15.01 13.53 -31.48
C ASP A 196 15.67 12.71 -32.62
N SER A 197 15.17 12.84 -33.86
CA SER A 197 15.68 12.09 -35.02
C SER A 197 16.91 12.70 -35.72
N THR A 198 17.63 13.63 -35.07
CA THR A 198 18.80 14.33 -35.68
C THR A 198 20.18 13.87 -35.22
N HIS A 199 20.29 12.74 -34.50
CA HIS A 199 21.59 12.10 -34.30
C HIS A 199 21.77 10.92 -35.27
N PRO A 200 22.38 11.11 -36.45
CA PRO A 200 22.83 9.99 -37.26
C PRO A 200 23.91 9.26 -36.47
N ILE A 201 23.65 7.98 -36.17
CA ILE A 201 24.67 7.06 -35.69
C ILE A 201 25.59 6.81 -36.90
N SER A 202 26.72 7.52 -36.96
CA SER A 202 27.88 7.16 -37.78
C SER A 202 28.85 6.31 -36.96
#